data_AF-A0A0L0AZX5-F1
#
_entry.id   AF-A0A0L0AZX5-F1
#
_cell.length_a   1.000
_cell.length_b   1.000
_cell.length_c   1.000
_cell.angle_alpha   90.00
_cell.angle_beta   90.00
_cell.angle_gamma   90.00
#
_symmetry.space_group_name_H-M   'P 1'
#
loop_
_entity.id
_entity.type
_entity.pdbx_description
1 polymer ?
#
loop_
_entity_poly.entity_id
_entity_poly.type
_entity_poly.pdbx_seq_one_letter_code
_entity_poly.pdbx_strand_id
1 'polypeptide(L)'
;MTIAATLNESFRDALVAYYLGELVPNDTTLQELGLTDKLRTENDLYEYLLLDTQVTQAVETSPVASAIASLQQYINGALLGMEPGYDDVRFSEGLLTEWRDQRNQYPLWAANQQLAWYPSLYIDPSLRMKKSAYFQQLENDINQNRISVDTTQEAVQAYLASFEEVANLTIINGYIAGTDFKESNYYFIGKSRAEGAYYWRSVNMSERSYLSGTAGPKQDNPQPGAWSDWKRANLPISEAAIEKTIRPVYFNNRLFVTWVEMIDSVDP
;
A
#
# COMPACT_ATOMS: atom_id res chain seq x y z
N MET A 1 -47.30 -7.53 -15.15
CA MET A 1 -47.29 -7.68 -13.68
C MET A 1 -48.01 -8.98 -13.36
N THR A 2 -47.39 -9.92 -12.64
CA THR A 2 -47.98 -11.24 -12.32
C THR A 2 -48.83 -11.13 -11.05
N ILE A 3 -49.85 -12.00 -10.89
CA ILE A 3 -50.69 -12.03 -9.67
C ILE A 3 -49.83 -12.20 -8.41
N ALA A 4 -48.77 -13.01 -8.50
CA ALA A 4 -47.83 -13.22 -7.40
C ALA A 4 -47.09 -11.92 -7.00
N ALA A 5 -46.63 -11.13 -7.98
CA ALA A 5 -45.97 -9.84 -7.74
C ALA A 5 -46.87 -8.90 -6.94
N THR A 6 -48.10 -8.70 -7.41
CA THR A 6 -49.07 -7.83 -6.74
C THR A 6 -49.42 -8.33 -5.34
N LEU A 7 -49.54 -9.65 -5.16
CA LEU A 7 -49.86 -10.24 -3.85
C LEU A 7 -48.70 -10.04 -2.84
N ASN A 8 -47.47 -10.30 -3.24
CA ASN A 8 -46.30 -10.17 -2.36
C ASN A 8 -46.03 -8.71 -2.00
N GLU A 9 -46.18 -7.78 -2.94
CA GLU A 9 -46.05 -6.34 -2.68
C GLU A 9 -47.17 -5.86 -1.72
N SER A 10 -48.42 -6.26 -1.95
CA SER A 10 -49.52 -5.93 -1.03
C SER A 10 -49.33 -6.53 0.36
N PHE A 11 -48.79 -7.76 0.43
CA PHE A 11 -48.52 -8.44 1.70
C PHE A 11 -47.38 -7.77 2.48
N ARG A 12 -46.31 -7.38 1.80
CA ARG A 12 -45.20 -6.58 2.34
C ARG A 12 -45.72 -5.27 2.92
N ASP A 13 -46.51 -4.52 2.18
CA ASP A 13 -47.06 -3.22 2.62
C ASP A 13 -47.94 -3.39 3.87
N ALA A 14 -48.78 -4.44 3.89
CA ALA A 14 -49.60 -4.76 5.05
C ALA A 14 -48.76 -5.14 6.28
N LEU A 15 -47.68 -5.92 6.10
CA LEU A 15 -46.77 -6.29 7.19
C LEU A 15 -46.00 -5.10 7.72
N VAL A 16 -45.53 -4.19 6.85
CA VAL A 16 -44.85 -2.96 7.25
C VAL A 16 -45.79 -2.06 8.07
N ALA A 17 -47.01 -1.86 7.59
CA ALA A 17 -48.03 -1.08 8.30
C ALA A 17 -48.38 -1.71 9.67
N TYR A 18 -48.52 -3.03 9.73
CA TYR A 18 -48.76 -3.76 10.98
C TYR A 18 -47.58 -3.65 11.94
N TYR A 19 -46.35 -3.78 11.44
CA TYR A 19 -45.14 -3.70 12.27
C TYR A 19 -45.01 -2.31 12.91
N LEU A 20 -45.14 -1.25 12.11
CA LEU A 20 -45.04 0.14 12.59
C LEU A 20 -46.22 0.53 13.49
N GLY A 21 -47.44 0.10 13.16
CA GLY A 21 -48.67 0.51 13.86
C GLY A 21 -48.97 -0.28 15.14
N GLU A 22 -48.66 -1.57 15.16
CA GLU A 22 -49.08 -2.47 16.26
C GLU A 22 -47.89 -3.08 17.01
N LEU A 23 -46.81 -3.50 16.35
CA LEU A 23 -45.69 -4.14 17.04
C LEU A 23 -44.77 -3.12 17.72
N VAL A 24 -44.34 -2.08 17.00
CA VAL A 24 -43.41 -1.07 17.54
C VAL A 24 -43.94 -0.39 18.81
N PRO A 25 -45.23 -0.02 18.93
CA PRO A 25 -45.76 0.58 20.16
C PRO A 25 -45.95 -0.41 21.30
N ASN A 26 -46.12 -1.70 21.02
CA ASN A 26 -46.47 -2.72 22.04
C ASN A 26 -45.30 -3.63 22.43
N ASP A 27 -44.14 -3.53 21.76
CA ASP A 27 -42.95 -4.33 22.07
C ASP A 27 -42.15 -3.73 23.25
N THR A 28 -42.11 -4.46 24.36
CA THR A 28 -41.40 -4.05 25.59
C THR A 28 -39.90 -3.78 25.34
N THR A 29 -39.26 -4.54 24.45
CA THR A 29 -37.82 -4.41 24.16
C THR A 29 -37.55 -3.11 23.42
N LEU A 30 -38.38 -2.77 22.42
CA LEU A 30 -38.23 -1.53 21.65
C LEU A 30 -38.53 -0.29 22.51
N GLN A 31 -39.46 -0.41 23.46
CA GLN A 31 -39.74 0.62 24.45
C GLN A 31 -38.54 0.84 25.38
N GLU A 32 -37.95 -0.24 25.91
CA GLU A 32 -36.75 -0.18 26.77
C GLU A 32 -35.54 0.44 26.05
N LEU A 33 -35.40 0.19 24.75
CA LEU A 33 -34.35 0.78 23.91
C LEU A 33 -34.67 2.21 23.44
N GLY A 34 -35.85 2.75 23.75
CA GLY A 34 -36.27 4.09 23.32
C GLY A 34 -36.42 4.23 21.80
N LEU A 35 -36.71 3.13 21.10
CA LEU A 35 -36.82 3.08 19.64
C LEU A 35 -38.24 3.33 19.14
N THR A 36 -39.25 3.19 20.01
CA THR A 36 -40.67 3.40 19.65
C THR A 36 -40.94 4.77 19.02
N ASP A 37 -40.27 5.83 19.50
CA ASP A 37 -40.42 7.17 18.93
C ASP A 37 -39.61 7.41 17.66
N LYS A 38 -38.63 6.55 17.36
CA LYS A 38 -37.73 6.68 16.21
C LYS A 38 -38.22 5.87 14.99
N LEU A 39 -38.92 4.76 15.21
CA LEU A 39 -39.44 3.89 14.16
C LEU A 39 -40.85 4.34 13.72
N ARG A 40 -40.93 5.34 12.84
CA ARG A 40 -42.22 5.91 12.40
C ARG A 40 -42.52 5.71 10.92
N THR A 41 -41.48 5.56 10.12
CA THR A 41 -41.54 5.49 8.67
C THR A 41 -40.96 4.18 8.14
N GLU A 42 -41.26 3.87 6.89
CA GLU A 42 -40.69 2.71 6.18
C GLU A 42 -39.17 2.81 6.05
N ASN A 43 -38.63 4.04 5.97
CA ASN A 43 -37.18 4.28 5.95
C ASN A 43 -36.55 3.99 7.32
N ASP A 44 -37.20 4.37 8.42
CA ASP A 44 -36.70 4.05 9.77
C ASP A 44 -36.68 2.52 9.98
N LEU A 45 -37.68 1.83 9.42
CA LEU A 45 -37.74 0.37 9.45
C LEU A 45 -36.64 -0.27 8.59
N TYR A 46 -36.34 0.30 7.42
CA TYR A 46 -35.21 -0.11 6.59
C TYR A 46 -33.87 0.05 7.32
N GLU A 47 -33.62 1.20 7.95
CA GLU A 47 -32.39 1.46 8.69
C GLU A 47 -32.26 0.51 9.89
N TYR A 48 -33.36 0.24 10.59
CA TYR A 48 -33.36 -0.66 11.74
C TYR A 48 -33.20 -2.14 11.39
N LEU A 49 -33.91 -2.63 10.36
CA LEU A 49 -33.83 -4.03 9.93
C LEU A 49 -32.65 -4.28 8.99
N LEU A 50 -32.01 -3.23 8.47
CA LEU A 50 -30.95 -3.27 7.45
C LEU A 50 -31.42 -3.97 6.17
N LEU A 51 -32.73 -3.93 5.90
CA LEU A 51 -33.40 -4.62 4.80
C LEU A 51 -34.44 -3.70 4.18
N ASP A 52 -34.33 -3.47 2.88
CA ASP A 52 -35.22 -2.57 2.16
C ASP A 52 -36.61 -3.19 2.03
N THR A 53 -37.58 -2.59 2.73
CA THR A 53 -38.98 -3.01 2.75
C THR A 53 -39.80 -2.40 1.61
N GLN A 54 -39.19 -1.59 0.75
CA GLN A 54 -39.84 -0.92 -0.38
C GLN A 54 -39.46 -1.55 -1.74
N VAL A 55 -38.64 -2.61 -1.76
CA VAL A 55 -38.26 -3.31 -3.00
C VAL A 55 -39.42 -4.07 -3.67
N THR A 56 -39.55 -3.91 -4.99
CA THR A 56 -40.53 -4.66 -5.80
C THR A 56 -40.14 -6.13 -5.93
N GLN A 57 -41.10 -7.02 -6.22
CA GLN A 57 -40.80 -8.44 -6.42
C GLN A 57 -39.83 -8.72 -7.58
N ALA A 58 -39.71 -7.79 -8.54
CA ALA A 58 -38.83 -7.97 -9.70
C ALA A 58 -37.32 -7.96 -9.35
N VAL A 59 -36.94 -7.51 -8.15
CA VAL A 59 -35.55 -7.49 -7.70
C VAL A 59 -35.17 -8.84 -7.11
N GLU A 60 -34.37 -9.62 -7.85
CA GLU A 60 -33.88 -10.90 -7.39
C GLU A 60 -32.55 -10.75 -6.64
N THR A 61 -32.47 -11.31 -5.43
CA THR A 61 -31.24 -11.40 -4.63
C THR A 61 -31.14 -12.77 -3.97
N SER A 62 -29.91 -13.21 -3.69
CA SER A 62 -29.71 -14.43 -2.89
C SER A 62 -29.75 -14.10 -1.39
N PRO A 63 -30.15 -15.04 -0.51
CA PRO A 63 -30.14 -14.80 0.94
C PRO A 63 -28.77 -14.36 1.46
N VAL A 64 -27.69 -14.92 0.91
CA VAL A 64 -26.31 -14.57 1.27
C VAL A 64 -25.96 -13.15 0.84
N ALA A 65 -26.32 -12.75 -0.39
CA ALA A 65 -26.06 -11.40 -0.88
C ALA A 65 -26.83 -10.34 -0.07
N SER A 66 -28.08 -10.63 0.29
CA SER A 66 -28.87 -9.75 1.15
C SER A 66 -28.25 -9.61 2.55
N ALA A 67 -27.83 -10.71 3.18
CA ALA A 67 -27.16 -10.67 4.48
C ALA A 67 -25.83 -9.89 4.45
N ILE A 68 -25.05 -10.04 3.36
CA ILE A 68 -23.82 -9.27 3.16
C ILE A 68 -24.13 -7.78 3.06
N ALA A 69 -25.14 -7.38 2.29
CA ALA A 69 -25.52 -5.97 2.14
C ALA A 69 -25.97 -5.36 3.48
N SER A 70 -26.78 -6.07 4.27
CA SER A 70 -27.20 -5.65 5.60
C SER A 70 -26.00 -5.45 6.54
N LEU A 71 -25.07 -6.40 6.58
CA LEU A 71 -23.86 -6.29 7.40
C LEU A 71 -22.94 -5.15 6.93
N GLN A 72 -22.80 -4.95 5.62
CA GLN A 72 -22.02 -3.84 5.08
C GLN A 72 -22.61 -2.49 5.47
N GLN A 73 -23.94 -2.34 5.38
CA GLN A 73 -24.65 -1.13 5.82
C GLN A 73 -24.38 -0.85 7.30
N TYR A 74 -24.56 -1.84 8.16
CA TYR A 74 -24.30 -1.71 9.60
C TYR A 74 -22.85 -1.33 9.92
N ILE A 75 -21.88 -2.02 9.30
CA ILE A 75 -20.46 -1.71 9.53
C ILE A 75 -20.16 -0.28 9.08
N ASN A 76 -20.68 0.17 7.95
CA ASN A 76 -20.51 1.54 7.50
C ASN A 76 -21.13 2.54 8.49
N GLY A 77 -22.36 2.29 8.96
CA GLY A 77 -23.02 3.13 9.96
C GLY A 77 -22.21 3.22 11.26
N ALA A 78 -21.72 2.08 11.76
CA ALA A 78 -20.91 2.01 12.97
C ALA A 78 -19.59 2.78 12.83
N LEU A 79 -18.89 2.60 11.70
CA LEU A 79 -17.62 3.30 11.44
C LEU A 79 -17.80 4.81 11.24
N LEU A 80 -18.98 5.26 10.78
CA LEU A 80 -19.35 6.67 10.65
C LEU A 80 -19.91 7.27 11.95
N GLY A 81 -20.08 6.47 13.01
CA GLY A 81 -20.70 6.91 14.26
C GLY A 81 -22.20 7.22 14.12
N MET A 82 -22.87 6.63 13.13
CA MET A 82 -24.31 6.77 12.92
C MET A 82 -25.12 5.72 13.71
N GLU A 83 -24.47 4.60 14.08
CA GLU A 83 -25.09 3.55 14.88
C GLU A 83 -25.00 3.88 16.39
N PRO A 84 -26.08 3.65 17.17
CA PRO A 84 -26.07 3.89 18.61
C PRO A 84 -24.95 3.13 19.33
N GLY A 85 -24.27 3.79 20.26
CA GLY A 85 -23.20 3.19 21.07
C GLY A 85 -21.81 3.29 20.45
N TYR A 86 -21.68 3.91 19.27
CA TYR A 86 -20.39 4.17 18.61
C TYR A 86 -19.95 5.64 18.64
N ASP A 87 -20.72 6.54 19.24
CA ASP A 87 -20.47 8.00 19.25
C ASP A 87 -19.07 8.37 19.81
N ASP A 88 -18.69 7.70 20.90
CA ASP A 88 -17.42 7.92 21.60
C ASP A 88 -16.33 6.92 21.18
N VAL A 89 -16.64 6.00 20.27
CA VAL A 89 -15.67 5.02 19.78
C VAL A 89 -14.75 5.70 18.78
N ARG A 90 -13.44 5.52 18.97
CA ARG A 90 -12.41 5.96 18.03
C ARG A 90 -11.76 4.73 17.43
N PHE A 91 -12.16 4.42 16.21
CA PHE A 91 -11.54 3.36 15.43
C PHE A 91 -10.11 3.75 15.04
N SER A 92 -9.22 2.76 14.94
CA SER A 92 -7.87 3.01 14.46
C SER A 92 -7.90 3.36 12.97
N GLU A 93 -6.99 4.24 12.55
CA GLU A 93 -6.83 4.60 11.13
C GLU A 93 -6.54 3.36 10.25
N GLY A 94 -5.83 2.37 10.80
CA GLY A 94 -5.57 1.10 10.14
C GLY A 94 -6.84 0.31 9.85
N LEU A 95 -7.76 0.20 10.81
CA LEU A 95 -9.04 -0.49 10.62
C LEU A 95 -9.91 0.22 9.58
N LEU A 96 -9.99 1.55 9.65
CA LEU A 96 -10.75 2.36 8.70
C LEU A 96 -10.22 2.19 7.28
N THR A 97 -8.90 2.23 7.12
CA THR A 97 -8.22 2.02 5.84
C THR A 97 -8.44 0.61 5.31
N GLU A 98 -8.31 -0.41 6.15
CA GLU A 98 -8.54 -1.81 5.77
C GLU A 98 -9.99 -2.05 5.32
N TRP A 99 -10.98 -1.51 6.05
CA TRP A 99 -12.36 -1.61 5.63
C TRP A 99 -12.60 -0.93 4.28
N ARG A 100 -12.20 0.34 4.16
CA ARG A 100 -12.39 1.16 2.96
C ARG A 100 -11.74 0.56 1.71
N ASP A 101 -10.51 0.05 1.85
CA ASP A 101 -9.67 -0.30 0.72
C ASP A 101 -9.61 -1.81 0.45
N GLN A 102 -10.16 -2.66 1.34
CA GLN A 102 -10.03 -4.12 1.19
C GLN A 102 -11.30 -4.91 1.49
N ARG A 103 -12.11 -4.51 2.48
CA ARG A 103 -13.19 -5.37 3.01
C ARG A 103 -14.61 -4.89 2.71
N ASN A 104 -14.81 -3.63 2.36
CA ASN A 104 -16.14 -3.06 2.10
C ASN A 104 -16.87 -3.68 0.89
N GLN A 105 -16.16 -4.38 0.00
CA GLN A 105 -16.72 -5.00 -1.19
C GLN A 105 -16.23 -6.45 -1.32
N TYR A 106 -17.17 -7.36 -1.57
CA TYR A 106 -16.85 -8.79 -1.70
C TYR A 106 -15.80 -9.10 -2.78
N PRO A 107 -15.85 -8.54 -4.01
CA PRO A 107 -14.84 -8.83 -5.03
C PRO A 107 -13.43 -8.40 -4.62
N LEU A 108 -13.31 -7.25 -3.94
CA LEU A 108 -12.03 -6.73 -3.47
C LEU A 108 -11.47 -7.57 -2.32
N TRP A 109 -12.33 -7.95 -1.38
CA TRP A 109 -11.97 -8.88 -0.31
C TRP A 109 -11.50 -10.22 -0.88
N ALA A 110 -12.25 -10.79 -1.82
CA ALA A 110 -11.93 -12.05 -2.46
C ALA A 110 -10.59 -11.98 -3.22
N ALA A 111 -10.33 -10.89 -3.94
CA ALA A 111 -9.05 -10.66 -4.61
C ALA A 111 -7.89 -10.57 -3.60
N ASN A 112 -8.07 -9.88 -2.47
CA ASN A 112 -7.06 -9.83 -1.40
C ASN A 112 -6.80 -11.21 -0.79
N GLN A 113 -7.84 -12.03 -0.57
CA GLN A 113 -7.65 -13.41 -0.12
C GLN A 113 -6.90 -14.24 -1.16
N GLN A 114 -7.29 -14.15 -2.44
CA GLN A 114 -6.61 -14.87 -3.52
C GLN A 114 -5.15 -14.44 -3.66
N LEU A 115 -4.83 -13.15 -3.49
CA LEU A 115 -3.45 -12.66 -3.53
C LEU A 115 -2.59 -13.30 -2.42
N ALA A 116 -3.14 -13.48 -1.22
CA ALA A 116 -2.42 -14.09 -0.11
C ALA A 116 -2.12 -15.58 -0.34
N TRP A 117 -3.05 -16.33 -0.92
CA TRP A 117 -2.91 -17.79 -1.12
C TRP A 117 -2.32 -18.17 -2.49
N TYR A 118 -2.57 -17.36 -3.51
CA TYR A 118 -2.23 -17.61 -4.91
C TYR A 118 -1.58 -16.38 -5.54
N PRO A 119 -0.43 -15.90 -5.02
CA PRO A 119 0.23 -14.71 -5.55
C PRO A 119 0.65 -14.87 -7.01
N SER A 120 0.89 -16.09 -7.49
CA SER A 120 1.22 -16.38 -8.88
C SER A 120 0.16 -15.92 -9.89
N LEU A 121 -1.11 -15.81 -9.48
CA LEU A 121 -2.19 -15.27 -10.33
C LEU A 121 -2.04 -13.77 -10.58
N TYR A 122 -1.31 -13.06 -9.72
CA TYR A 122 -1.16 -11.61 -9.75
C TYR A 122 0.26 -11.15 -10.13
N ILE A 123 1.21 -12.07 -10.27
CA ILE A 123 2.57 -11.73 -10.68
C ILE A 123 2.57 -11.45 -12.19
N ASP A 124 2.74 -10.19 -12.53
CA ASP A 124 3.11 -9.74 -13.87
C ASP A 124 4.54 -9.17 -13.83
N PRO A 125 5.51 -9.75 -14.57
CA PRO A 125 6.89 -9.25 -14.62
C PRO A 125 6.99 -7.77 -15.02
N SER A 126 6.10 -7.30 -15.90
CA SER A 126 6.06 -5.93 -16.38
C SER A 126 5.51 -4.94 -15.35
N LEU A 127 4.74 -5.41 -14.37
CA LEU A 127 4.18 -4.59 -13.29
C LEU A 127 4.99 -4.67 -11.99
N ARG A 128 6.16 -5.30 -12.02
CA ARG A 128 7.05 -5.38 -10.87
C ARG A 128 7.29 -3.98 -10.29
N MET A 129 6.94 -3.80 -9.02
CA MET A 129 7.24 -2.58 -8.28
C MET A 129 8.73 -2.50 -7.92
N LYS A 130 9.25 -1.28 -7.70
CA LYS A 130 10.66 -1.02 -7.34
C LYS A 130 11.68 -1.65 -8.31
N LYS A 131 11.47 -1.50 -9.63
CA LYS A 131 12.47 -1.90 -10.64
C LYS A 131 13.72 -1.03 -10.52
N SER A 132 14.90 -1.65 -10.67
CA SER A 132 16.14 -0.88 -10.77
C SER A 132 16.17 -0.06 -12.07
N ALA A 133 16.91 1.05 -12.07
CA ALA A 133 17.11 1.85 -13.27
C ALA A 133 17.70 1.02 -14.42
N TYR A 134 18.62 0.09 -14.10
CA TYR A 134 19.21 -0.85 -15.07
C TYR A 134 18.16 -1.76 -15.70
N PHE A 135 17.23 -2.29 -14.90
CA PHE A 135 16.17 -3.16 -15.40
C PHE A 135 15.15 -2.39 -16.24
N GLN A 136 14.81 -1.15 -15.84
CA GLN A 136 13.97 -0.27 -16.64
C GLN A 136 14.61 0.03 -18.00
N GLN A 137 15.93 0.24 -18.05
CA GLN A 137 16.65 0.44 -19.30
C GLN A 137 16.56 -0.80 -20.20
N LEU A 138 16.76 -2.00 -19.65
CA LEU A 138 16.59 -3.26 -20.38
C LEU A 138 15.18 -3.40 -20.98
N GLU A 139 14.14 -3.08 -20.20
CA GLU A 139 12.77 -3.09 -20.71
C GLU A 139 12.57 -2.09 -21.86
N ASN A 140 13.14 -0.90 -21.74
CA ASN A 140 13.08 0.11 -22.81
C ASN A 140 13.79 -0.36 -24.07
N ASP A 141 14.99 -0.94 -23.95
CA ASP A 141 15.79 -1.40 -25.08
C ASP A 141 15.10 -2.56 -25.83
N ILE A 142 14.43 -3.46 -25.09
CA ILE A 142 13.63 -4.54 -25.67
C ILE A 142 12.36 -3.99 -26.35
N ASN A 143 11.68 -3.02 -25.73
CA ASN A 143 10.41 -2.48 -26.23
C ASN A 143 10.57 -1.60 -27.47
N GLN A 144 11.72 -0.93 -27.65
CA GLN A 144 11.95 -0.04 -28.79
C GLN A 144 12.26 -0.80 -30.09
N ASN A 145 12.82 -2.00 -29.98
CA ASN A 145 13.27 -2.79 -31.12
C ASN A 145 12.25 -3.84 -31.52
N ARG A 146 12.27 -4.25 -32.80
CA ARG A 146 11.56 -5.46 -33.21
C ARG A 146 12.20 -6.63 -32.48
N ILE A 147 11.42 -7.35 -31.67
CA ILE A 147 11.91 -8.51 -30.91
C ILE A 147 12.45 -9.58 -31.88
N SER A 148 13.77 -9.71 -31.90
CA SER A 148 14.52 -10.80 -32.54
C SER A 148 15.55 -11.35 -31.55
N VAL A 149 16.19 -12.48 -31.88
CA VAL A 149 17.26 -13.04 -31.04
C VAL A 149 18.41 -12.06 -30.90
N ASP A 150 18.82 -11.44 -32.01
CA ASP A 150 19.97 -10.52 -32.04
C ASP A 150 19.71 -9.26 -31.20
N THR A 151 18.57 -8.61 -31.37
CA THR A 151 18.23 -7.38 -30.60
C THR A 151 18.08 -7.68 -29.12
N THR A 152 17.54 -8.86 -28.77
CA THR A 152 17.39 -9.27 -27.38
C THR A 152 18.77 -9.55 -26.75
N GLN A 153 19.66 -10.21 -27.49
CA GLN A 153 21.01 -10.49 -27.02
C GLN A 153 21.80 -9.19 -26.79
N GLU A 154 21.69 -8.22 -27.70
CA GLU A 154 22.31 -6.90 -27.54
C GLU A 154 21.79 -6.18 -26.29
N ALA A 155 20.47 -6.14 -26.07
CA ALA A 155 19.88 -5.52 -24.89
C ALA A 155 20.35 -6.18 -23.58
N VAL A 156 20.44 -7.52 -23.55
CA VAL A 156 20.96 -8.26 -22.40
C VAL A 156 22.45 -7.97 -22.18
N GLN A 157 23.26 -7.89 -23.23
CA GLN A 157 24.68 -7.54 -23.12
C GLN A 157 24.86 -6.12 -22.55
N ALA A 158 24.08 -5.14 -23.02
CA ALA A 158 24.10 -3.78 -22.49
C ALA A 158 23.72 -3.71 -21.00
N TYR A 159 22.71 -4.49 -20.60
CA TYR A 159 22.33 -4.64 -19.20
C TYR A 159 23.46 -5.24 -18.35
N LEU A 160 24.11 -6.32 -18.83
CA LEU A 160 25.22 -6.96 -18.12
C LEU A 160 26.45 -6.04 -17.99
N ALA A 161 26.77 -5.28 -19.03
CA ALA A 161 27.86 -4.29 -18.98
C ALA A 161 27.58 -3.21 -17.93
N SER A 162 26.35 -2.68 -17.90
CA SER A 162 25.93 -1.70 -16.88
C SER A 162 25.97 -2.27 -15.46
N PHE A 163 25.63 -3.55 -15.31
CA PHE A 163 25.72 -4.25 -14.02
C PHE A 163 27.16 -4.47 -13.57
N GLU A 164 28.07 -4.83 -14.48
CA GLU A 164 29.49 -5.07 -14.18
C GLU A 164 30.17 -3.82 -13.58
N GLU A 165 29.79 -2.63 -14.07
CA GLU A 165 30.31 -1.36 -13.58
C GLU A 165 30.01 -1.17 -12.08
N VAL A 166 28.79 -1.50 -11.65
CA VAL A 166 28.36 -1.33 -10.27
C VAL A 166 28.68 -2.51 -9.35
N ALA A 167 28.89 -3.70 -9.92
CA ALA A 167 29.24 -4.89 -9.16
C ALA A 167 30.65 -4.80 -8.54
N ASN A 168 31.56 -4.07 -9.19
CA ASN A 168 32.96 -3.95 -8.79
C ASN A 168 33.30 -2.66 -8.01
N LEU A 169 32.29 -1.97 -7.47
CA LEU A 169 32.49 -0.76 -6.68
C LEU A 169 33.16 -1.07 -5.34
N THR A 170 34.16 -0.26 -4.97
CA THR A 170 34.78 -0.30 -3.65
C THR A 170 34.17 0.79 -2.77
N ILE A 171 33.63 0.42 -1.61
CA ILE A 171 33.04 1.38 -0.67
C ILE A 171 34.15 2.21 -0.03
N ILE A 172 34.01 3.53 -0.08
CA ILE A 172 34.96 4.47 0.53
C ILE A 172 34.50 4.85 1.94
N ASN A 173 33.25 5.30 2.06
CA ASN A 173 32.70 5.78 3.33
C ASN A 173 31.17 5.75 3.34
N GLY A 174 30.60 6.03 4.51
CA GLY A 174 29.15 6.18 4.68
C GLY A 174 28.76 7.21 5.71
N TYR A 175 27.46 7.54 5.73
CA TYR A 175 26.84 8.50 6.63
C TYR A 175 25.46 8.01 7.05
N ILE A 176 25.15 8.16 8.33
CA ILE A 176 23.85 7.82 8.88
C ILE A 176 23.10 9.13 9.13
N ALA A 177 21.92 9.28 8.53
CA ALA A 177 21.19 10.54 8.55
C ALA A 177 20.46 10.86 9.85
N GLY A 178 20.25 9.87 10.71
CA GLY A 178 19.58 10.04 11.99
C GLY A 178 20.36 9.45 13.16
N THR A 179 19.85 9.68 14.37
CA THR A 179 20.44 9.17 15.61
C THR A 179 20.02 7.74 15.92
N ASP A 180 18.87 7.30 15.39
CA ASP A 180 18.41 5.93 15.54
C ASP A 180 18.90 5.06 14.39
N PHE A 181 19.95 4.28 14.66
CA PHE A 181 20.54 3.35 13.69
C PHE A 181 19.54 2.32 13.14
N LYS A 182 18.48 2.00 13.88
CA LYS A 182 17.51 0.98 13.48
C LYS A 182 16.47 1.48 12.49
N GLU A 183 16.26 2.79 12.41
CA GLU A 183 15.17 3.40 11.62
C GLU A 183 15.68 4.53 10.70
N SER A 184 16.99 4.75 10.62
CA SER A 184 17.59 5.82 9.81
C SER A 184 17.97 5.37 8.39
N ASN A 185 18.05 6.34 7.49
CA ASN A 185 18.66 6.15 6.17
C ASN A 185 20.18 6.20 6.27
N TYR A 186 20.85 5.23 5.65
CA TYR A 186 22.30 5.21 5.51
C TYR A 186 22.66 5.54 4.06
N TYR A 187 23.69 6.35 3.87
CA TYR A 187 24.22 6.74 2.57
C TYR A 187 25.64 6.21 2.44
N PHE A 188 25.96 5.66 1.27
CA PHE A 188 27.28 5.14 0.96
C PHE A 188 27.84 5.82 -0.28
N ILE A 189 29.14 6.03 -0.29
CA ILE A 189 29.89 6.40 -1.49
C ILE A 189 30.85 5.27 -1.84
N GLY A 190 30.82 4.87 -3.10
CA GLY A 190 31.75 3.91 -3.68
C GLY A 190 32.49 4.51 -4.88
N LYS A 191 33.60 3.89 -5.25
CA LYS A 191 34.41 4.25 -6.43
C LYS A 191 34.58 3.05 -7.34
N SER A 192 34.46 3.28 -8.65
CA SER A 192 34.72 2.27 -9.66
C SER A 192 36.22 2.06 -9.83
N ARG A 193 36.65 0.81 -9.95
CA ARG A 193 38.07 0.47 -10.13
C ARG A 193 38.59 0.81 -11.53
N ALA A 194 37.73 0.71 -12.53
CA ALA A 194 38.10 0.91 -13.93
C ALA A 194 38.22 2.40 -14.28
N GLU A 195 37.18 3.19 -14.00
CA GLU A 195 37.11 4.60 -14.42
C GLU A 195 37.46 5.60 -13.31
N GLY A 196 37.60 5.14 -12.07
CA GLY A 196 37.75 6.04 -10.92
C GLY A 196 36.50 6.88 -10.62
N ALA A 197 35.37 6.57 -11.25
CA ALA A 197 34.11 7.30 -11.10
C ALA A 197 33.47 7.02 -9.73
N TYR A 198 32.83 8.04 -9.17
CA TYR A 198 32.15 7.94 -7.88
C TYR A 198 30.68 7.58 -8.05
N TYR A 199 30.19 6.77 -7.14
CA TYR A 199 28.81 6.31 -7.08
C TYR A 199 28.27 6.49 -5.66
N TRP A 200 26.97 6.71 -5.54
CA TRP A 200 26.31 6.73 -4.24
C TRP A 200 25.06 5.85 -4.26
N ARG A 201 24.71 5.30 -3.09
CA ARG A 201 23.44 4.62 -2.86
C ARG A 201 22.99 4.85 -1.42
N SER A 202 21.75 4.50 -1.12
CA SER A 202 21.22 4.50 0.23
C SER A 202 20.56 3.17 0.60
N VAL A 203 20.39 2.95 1.90
CA VAL A 203 19.51 1.92 2.45
C VAL A 203 18.64 2.53 3.53
N ASN A 204 17.35 2.20 3.49
CA ASN A 204 16.41 2.57 4.53
C ASN A 204 16.35 1.48 5.61
N MET A 205 16.95 1.72 6.78
CA MET A 205 16.96 0.71 7.85
C MET A 205 15.59 0.50 8.49
N SER A 206 14.61 1.38 8.27
CA SER A 206 13.24 1.14 8.73
C SER A 206 12.56 -0.01 7.96
N GLU A 207 13.00 -0.29 6.74
CA GLU A 207 12.49 -1.36 5.86
C GLU A 207 13.17 -2.71 6.16
N ARG A 208 13.10 -3.14 7.43
CA ARG A 208 13.50 -4.47 7.90
C ARG A 208 12.28 -5.33 8.14
N SER A 209 12.38 -6.62 7.82
CA SER A 209 11.29 -7.56 8.05
C SER A 209 11.04 -7.77 9.54
N TYR A 210 9.78 -7.84 9.95
CA TYR A 210 9.42 -8.32 11.28
C TYR A 210 9.82 -9.78 11.46
N LEU A 211 10.20 -10.17 12.67
CA LEU A 211 10.53 -11.57 12.99
C LEU A 211 9.31 -12.48 12.84
N SER A 212 8.12 -11.96 13.13
CA SER A 212 6.83 -12.63 12.91
C SER A 212 5.73 -11.60 12.71
N GLY A 213 4.76 -11.93 11.87
CA GLY A 213 3.61 -11.06 11.59
C GLY A 213 3.99 -9.73 10.95
N THR A 214 3.28 -8.67 11.33
CA THR A 214 3.36 -7.32 10.74
C THR A 214 3.78 -6.23 11.73
N ALA A 215 4.09 -6.60 12.98
CA ALA A 215 4.49 -5.69 14.03
C ALA A 215 5.45 -6.36 15.03
N GLY A 216 6.21 -5.54 15.77
CA GLY A 216 7.12 -6.00 16.82
C GLY A 216 8.60 -5.96 16.42
N PRO A 217 9.45 -6.86 16.95
CA PRO A 217 10.88 -6.84 16.66
C PRO A 217 11.17 -7.16 15.20
N LYS A 218 12.07 -6.38 14.59
CA LYS A 218 12.54 -6.57 13.21
C LYS A 218 13.85 -7.37 13.20
N GLN A 219 14.11 -8.06 12.08
CA GLN A 219 15.42 -8.61 11.75
C GLN A 219 16.46 -7.49 11.68
N ASP A 220 17.74 -7.82 11.90
CA ASP A 220 18.83 -6.84 11.81
C ASP A 220 19.14 -6.45 10.37
N ASN A 221 18.98 -7.38 9.43
CA ASN A 221 19.26 -7.15 8.03
C ASN A 221 18.10 -6.44 7.32
N PRO A 222 18.37 -5.38 6.53
CA PRO A 222 17.36 -4.72 5.69
C PRO A 222 16.82 -5.66 4.62
N GLN A 223 15.56 -5.45 4.23
CA GLN A 223 14.98 -6.16 3.10
C GLN A 223 15.75 -5.82 1.82
N PRO A 224 15.80 -6.73 0.83
CA PRO A 224 16.44 -6.43 -0.45
C PRO A 224 15.92 -5.15 -1.12
N GLY A 225 14.61 -4.87 -0.99
CA GLY A 225 13.96 -3.68 -1.53
C GLY A 225 14.16 -2.38 -0.73
N ALA A 226 14.87 -2.42 0.41
CA ALA A 226 15.24 -1.26 1.20
C ALA A 226 16.44 -0.50 0.63
N TRP A 227 17.20 -1.17 -0.25
CA TRP A 227 18.37 -0.60 -0.89
C TRP A 227 17.97 0.17 -2.16
N SER A 228 18.54 1.35 -2.35
CA SER A 228 18.49 2.05 -3.63
C SER A 228 19.51 1.46 -4.60
N ASP A 229 19.30 1.72 -5.89
CA ASP A 229 20.34 1.54 -6.90
C ASP A 229 21.55 2.43 -6.63
N TRP A 230 22.70 1.99 -7.12
CA TRP A 230 23.86 2.87 -7.28
C TRP A 230 23.58 3.91 -8.36
N LYS A 231 23.89 5.16 -8.03
CA LYS A 231 23.78 6.30 -8.94
C LYS A 231 25.14 6.95 -9.10
N ARG A 232 25.52 7.25 -10.34
CA ARG A 232 26.75 7.97 -10.64
C ARG A 232 26.71 9.36 -9.99
N ALA A 233 27.78 9.70 -9.28
CA ALA A 233 28.00 10.99 -8.67
C ALA A 233 29.01 11.76 -9.52
N ASN A 234 28.53 12.70 -10.33
CA ASN A 234 29.39 13.56 -11.15
C ASN A 234 30.04 14.64 -10.26
N LEU A 235 31.00 14.22 -9.43
CA LEU A 235 31.73 15.06 -8.51
C LEU A 235 33.08 15.44 -9.14
N PRO A 236 33.48 16.72 -9.13
CA PRO A 236 34.77 17.17 -9.66
C PRO A 236 35.90 16.92 -8.65
N ILE A 237 36.03 15.67 -8.18
CA ILE A 237 37.07 15.27 -7.21
C ILE A 237 38.36 15.06 -7.99
N SER A 238 39.40 15.82 -7.65
CA SER A 238 40.71 15.69 -8.28
C SER A 238 41.50 14.48 -7.75
N GLU A 239 42.59 14.11 -8.42
CA GLU A 239 43.52 13.09 -7.93
C GLU A 239 44.24 13.49 -6.63
N ALA A 240 44.30 14.79 -6.33
CA ALA A 240 44.85 15.34 -5.10
C ALA A 240 43.94 15.10 -3.86
N ALA A 241 42.72 14.61 -4.07
CA ALA A 241 41.81 14.30 -2.99
C ALA A 241 42.28 13.08 -2.18
N ILE A 242 42.33 13.23 -0.87
CA ILE A 242 42.64 12.13 0.04
C ILE A 242 41.41 11.22 0.12
N GLU A 243 41.46 10.07 -0.55
CA GLU A 243 40.28 9.20 -0.77
C GLU A 243 39.48 8.88 0.52
N LYS A 244 40.17 8.60 1.62
CA LYS A 244 39.52 8.28 2.92
C LYS A 244 38.75 9.45 3.56
N THR A 245 38.95 10.67 3.07
CA THR A 245 38.25 11.88 3.57
C THR A 245 36.93 12.13 2.84
N ILE A 246 36.69 11.47 1.71
CA ILE A 246 35.46 11.60 0.94
C ILE A 246 34.32 11.02 1.77
N ARG A 247 33.37 11.87 2.17
CA ARG A 247 32.25 11.50 3.04
C ARG A 247 30.94 12.03 2.50
N PRO A 248 29.89 11.20 2.41
CA PRO A 248 28.54 11.71 2.23
C PRO A 248 28.11 12.45 3.51
N VAL A 249 27.26 13.46 3.37
CA VAL A 249 26.61 14.15 4.49
C VAL A 249 25.19 14.47 4.05
N TYR A 250 24.20 13.99 4.81
CA TYR A 250 22.81 14.36 4.58
C TYR A 250 22.43 15.54 5.47
N PHE A 251 22.07 16.66 4.86
CA PHE A 251 21.74 17.90 5.56
C PHE A 251 20.62 18.62 4.83
N ASN A 252 19.62 19.12 5.57
CA ASN A 252 18.49 19.89 5.05
C ASN A 252 17.82 19.23 3.83
N ASN A 253 17.45 17.96 3.97
CA ASN A 253 16.83 17.12 2.93
C ASN A 253 17.65 16.94 1.64
N ARG A 254 18.97 17.18 1.69
CA ARG A 254 19.87 17.05 0.55
C ARG A 254 21.12 16.26 0.90
N LEU A 255 21.56 15.42 -0.02
CA LEU A 255 22.83 14.72 0.08
C LEU A 255 23.95 15.61 -0.47
N PHE A 256 24.95 15.86 0.35
CA PHE A 256 26.21 16.51 0.02
C PHE A 256 27.35 15.51 0.11
N VAL A 257 28.48 15.85 -0.51
CA VAL A 257 29.74 15.11 -0.39
C VAL A 257 30.84 16.09 -0.06
N THR A 258 31.64 15.78 0.95
CA THR A 258 32.78 16.60 1.38
C THR A 258 34.07 15.79 1.26
N TRP A 259 35.16 16.43 0.88
CA TRP A 259 36.49 15.80 0.79
C TRP A 259 37.57 16.84 1.09
N VAL A 260 38.79 16.35 1.34
CA VAL A 260 39.98 17.18 1.53
C VAL A 260 40.96 16.91 0.39
N GLU A 261 41.49 17.97 -0.20
CA GLU A 261 42.53 17.92 -1.22
C GLU A 261 43.86 18.41 -0.64
N MET A 262 44.93 17.70 -0.96
CA MET A 262 46.29 18.11 -0.61
C MET A 262 46.91 18.79 -1.83
N ILE A 263 47.18 20.08 -1.71
CA ILE A 263 47.86 20.85 -2.76
C ILE A 263 49.27 21.13 -2.24
N ASP A 264 50.28 20.65 -2.96
CA ASP A 264 51.66 20.98 -2.64
C ASP A 264 51.87 22.48 -2.87
N SER A 265 52.29 23.20 -1.83
CA SER A 265 52.71 24.59 -1.99
C SER A 265 54.02 24.61 -2.76
N VAL A 266 53.99 25.12 -4.00
CA VAL A 266 55.21 25.57 -4.66
C VAL A 266 55.65 26.83 -3.92
N ASP A 267 56.66 26.71 -3.04
CA ASP A 267 57.26 27.89 -2.42
C ASP A 267 57.79 28.83 -3.53
N PRO A 268 57.55 30.15 -3.41
CA PRO A 268 57.89 31.14 -4.44
C PRO A 268 59.39 31.38 -4.62
#